data_AF-A0A831P5Z1-F1
#
_entry.id   AF-A0A831P5Z1-F1
#
_cell.length_a   1.000
_cell.length_b   1.000
_cell.length_c   1.000
_cell.angle_alpha   90.00
_cell.angle_beta   90.00
_cell.angle_gamma   90.00
#
_symmetry.space_group_name_H-M   'P 1'
#
loop_
_entity.id
_entity.type
_entity.pdbx_description
1 polymer ?
#
loop_
_entity_poly.entity_id
_entity_poly.type
_entity_poly.pdbx_seq_one_letter_code
_entity_poly.pdbx_strand_id
1 'polypeptide(L)' 'MDSKNTLIHLRDISFSYPGGEPVFQGLSFRLLEGERLGLIGPNGSGKTTLFH' A
#
# COMPACT_ATOMS: atom_id res chain seq x y z
N MET A 1 18.67 -10.05 18.93
CA MET A 1 17.23 -9.86 18.69
C MET A 1 17.10 -9.31 17.29
N ASP A 2 16.83 -10.18 16.32
CA ASP A 2 16.86 -9.81 14.91
C ASP A 2 15.70 -8.86 14.62
N SER A 3 16.00 -7.57 14.52
CA SER A 3 15.06 -6.59 14.01
C SER A 3 15.01 -6.78 12.51
N LYS A 4 13.95 -7.44 12.01
CA LYS A 4 13.75 -7.63 10.57
C LYS A 4 13.82 -6.28 9.85
N ASN A 5 14.58 -6.23 8.77
CA ASN A 5 14.72 -5.02 7.98
C ASN A 5 13.37 -4.63 7.35
N THR A 6 13.11 -3.33 7.21
CA THR A 6 11.89 -2.84 6.56
C THR A 6 12.15 -2.70 5.05
N LEU A 7 11.40 -3.42 4.23
CA LEU A 7 11.52 -3.35 2.77
C LEU A 7 10.60 -2.29 2.17
N ILE A 8 9.35 -2.22 2.66
CA ILE A 8 8.37 -1.22 2.22
C ILE A 8 7.76 -0.58 3.45
N HIS A 9 7.64 0.74 3.44
CA HIS A 9 6.98 1.50 4.51
C HIS A 9 6.18 2.64 3.91
N LEU A 10 4.87 2.44 3.83
CA LEU A 10 3.92 3.50 3.47
C LEU A 10 3.41 4.15 4.75
N ARG A 11 3.42 5.48 4.77
CA ARG A 11 2.90 6.28 5.89
C ARG A 11 1.97 7.35 5.34
N ASP A 12 0.72 7.28 5.76
CA ASP A 12 -0.32 8.28 5.50
C ASP A 12 -0.46 8.64 4.02
N ILE A 13 -0.36 7.63 3.14
CA ILE A 13 -0.38 7.86 1.69
C ILE A 13 -1.81 8.03 1.22
N SER A 14 -2.04 9.12 0.48
CA SER A 14 -3.30 9.39 -0.21
C SER A 14 -3.02 9.61 -1.69
N PHE A 15 -3.89 9.11 -2.57
CA PHE A 15 -3.72 9.24 -4.02
C PHE A 15 -5.08 9.34 -4.72
N SER A 16 -5.16 10.22 -5.73
CA SER A 16 -6.30 10.37 -6.62
C SER A 16 -5.80 10.57 -8.05
N TYR A 17 -6.54 10.06 -9.03
CA TYR A 17 -6.32 10.45 -10.43
C TYR A 17 -6.84 11.88 -10.67
N PRO A 18 -6.35 12.59 -11.70
CA PRO A 18 -6.82 13.93 -12.03
C PRO A 18 -8.34 14.00 -12.18
N GLY A 19 -8.99 14.85 -11.39
CA GLY A 19 -10.45 15.04 -11.41
C GLY A 19 -11.28 13.88 -10.84
N GLY A 20 -10.65 12.87 -10.24
CA GLY A 20 -11.32 11.73 -9.63
C GLY A 20 -11.32 11.79 -8.10
N GLU A 21 -12.14 10.93 -7.50
CA GLU A 21 -12.15 10.69 -6.06
C GLU A 21 -10.87 9.97 -5.60
N PRO A 22 -10.51 10.05 -4.30
CA PRO A 22 -9.39 9.31 -3.75
C PRO A 22 -9.50 7.81 -3.97
N VAL A 23 -8.42 7.22 -4.51
CA VAL A 23 -8.24 5.77 -4.58
C VAL A 23 -7.85 5.22 -3.20
N PHE A 24 -6.99 5.95 -2.50
CA PHE A 24 -6.65 5.70 -1.09
C PHE A 24 -6.60 7.02 -0.33
N GLN A 25 -6.93 6.97 0.95
CA GLN A 25 -6.79 8.08 1.89
C GLN A 25 -6.17 7.57 3.19
N GLY A 26 -5.00 8.10 3.55
CA GLY A 26 -4.28 7.74 4.76
C GLY A 26 -3.76 6.30 4.86
N LEU A 27 -3.45 5.66 3.72
CA LEU A 27 -2.95 4.29 3.68
C LEU A 27 -1.58 4.19 4.34
N SER A 28 -1.49 3.36 5.39
CA SER A 28 -0.25 3.08 6.12
C SER A 28 -0.04 1.58 6.29
N PHE A 29 1.11 1.08 5.85
CA PHE A 29 1.52 -0.30 6.12
C PHE A 29 3.04 -0.45 6.06
N ARG A 30 3.53 -1.56 6.62
CA ARG A 30 4.93 -1.96 6.56
C ARG A 30 5.03 -3.40 6.08
N LEU A 31 6.00 -3.65 5.19
CA LEU A 31 6.42 -4.99 4.79
C LEU A 31 7.86 -5.20 5.26
N LEU A 32 8.06 -6.22 6.10
CA LEU A 32 9.38 -6.58 6.59
C LEU A 32 10.03 -7.63 5.68
N GLU A 33 11.35 -7.74 5.79
CA GLU A 33 12.11 -8.75 5.08
C GLU A 33 11.64 -10.17 5.44
N GLY A 34 11.42 -10.98 4.40
CA GLY A 34 10.91 -12.35 4.51
C GLY A 34 9.40 -12.46 4.74
N GLU A 35 8.65 -11.36 4.82
CA GLU A 35 7.19 -11.39 4.89
C GLU A 35 6.55 -11.52 3.50
N ARG A 36 5.36 -12.12 3.47
CA ARG A 36 4.50 -12.15 2.29
C ARG A 36 3.20 -11.43 2.62
N LEU A 37 2.87 -10.40 1.85
CA LEU A 37 1.65 -9.63 2.00
C LEU A 37 0.74 -9.89 0.79
N GLY A 38 -0.49 -10.32 1.05
CA GLY A 38 -1.52 -10.48 0.04
C GLY A 38 -2.40 -9.24 -0.02
N LEU A 39 -2.52 -8.63 -1.20
CA LEU A 39 -3.44 -7.52 -1.44
C LEU A 39 -4.74 -8.04 -2.07
N ILE A 40 -5.82 -8.03 -1.30
CA ILE A 40 -7.15 -8.52 -1.72
C ILE A 40 -8.17 -7.38 -1.81
N GLY A 41 -9.15 -7.56 -2.70
CA GLY A 41 -10.26 -6.61 -2.85
C GLY A 41 -10.95 -6.75 -4.21
N PRO A 42 -12.16 -6.18 -4.40
CA PRO A 42 -12.88 -6.21 -5.68
C PRO A 42 -12.11 -5.57 -6.84
N ASN A 43 -12.51 -5.84 -8.08
CA ASN A 43 -11.96 -5.13 -9.24
C ASN A 43 -12.23 -3.62 -9.10
N GLY A 44 -11.23 -2.81 -9.46
CA GLY A 44 -11.31 -1.35 -9.30
C GLY A 44 -10.94 -0.82 -7.91
N SER A 45 -10.64 -1.67 -6.92
CA SER A 45 -10.31 -1.22 -5.56
C SER A 45 -8.92 -0.57 -5.37
N GLY A 46 -8.24 -0.17 -6.46
CA GLY A 46 -6.92 0.49 -6.39
C GLY A 46 -5.71 -0.44 -6.23
N LYS A 47 -5.86 -1.77 -6.32
CA LYS A 47 -4.74 -2.71 -6.13
C LYS A 47 -3.57 -2.47 -7.06
N THR A 48 -3.83 -2.33 -8.36
CA THR A 48 -2.80 -2.02 -9.36
C THR A 48 -2.21 -0.64 -9.10
N THR A 49 -3.05 0.34 -8.76
CA THR A 49 -2.63 1.70 -8.41
C THR A 49 -1.67 1.72 -7.21
N LEU A 50 -1.75 0.76 -6.29
CA LEU A 50 -0.83 0.69 -5.14
C LEU A 50 0.61 0.28 -5.55
N PHE A 51 0.78 -0.35 -6.72
CA PHE A 51 2.06 -0.88 -7.21
C PHE A 51 2.66 -0.07 -8.38
N HIS A 52 2.05 1.05 -8.78
CA HIS A 52 2.51 1.95 -9.85
C HIS A 52 2.73 3.37 -9.32
#